data_AF-A0A6I5NLE4-F1
#
_entry.id   AF-A0A6I5NLE4-F1
#
_cell.length_a   1.000
_cell.length_b   1.000
_cell.length_c   1.000
_cell.angle_alpha   90.00
_cell.angle_beta   90.00
_cell.angle_gamma   90.00
#
_symmetry.space_group_name_H-M   'P 1'
#
loop_
_entity.id
_entity.type
_entity.pdbx_description
1 polymer ?
#
loop_
_entity_poly.entity_id
_entity_poly.type
_entity_poly.pdbx_seq_one_letter_code
_entity_poly.pdbx_strand_id
1 'polypeptide(L)'
;MNNRDFPREYQPEDFLDSLAVATQQDIPNAKVVKALNNQAMEVFNCDAATLKEAGIQAFIAGDDESAKQLVSELLNDIGLQPVDFGALSNAWLLEVQADILRTYMFATGNALVTPGLIAAPRAEPRFGERRRGTY
;
A
#
# COMPACT_ATOMS: atom_id res chain seq x y z
N MET A 1 -0.92 0.34 -17.42
CA MET A 1 -0.28 1.41 -16.60
C MET A 1 -1.15 1.67 -15.36
N ASN A 2 -0.54 2.00 -14.22
CA ASN A 2 -1.22 2.23 -12.94
C ASN A 2 -2.05 3.54 -12.85
N ASN A 3 -2.09 4.32 -13.93
CA ASN A 3 -2.99 5.46 -14.14
C ASN A 3 -4.18 5.00 -15.00
N ARG A 4 -5.11 4.28 -14.39
CA ARG A 4 -6.41 3.98 -15.01
C ARG A 4 -7.28 5.23 -14.86
N ASP A 5 -8.23 5.42 -15.76
CA ASP A 5 -9.28 6.43 -15.55
C ASP A 5 -9.98 6.13 -14.23
N PHE A 6 -10.14 7.14 -13.38
CA PHE A 6 -10.77 6.99 -12.08
C PHE A 6 -12.28 6.86 -12.28
N PRO A 7 -12.88 5.67 -12.11
CA PRO A 7 -14.28 5.50 -12.44
C PRO A 7 -15.15 6.24 -11.40
N ARG A 8 -16.27 6.81 -11.85
CA ARG A 8 -17.25 7.44 -10.94
C ARG A 8 -18.01 6.40 -10.10
N GLU A 9 -18.02 5.15 -10.53
CA GLU A 9 -18.64 4.01 -9.83
C GLU A 9 -17.64 2.86 -9.76
N TYR A 10 -17.44 2.29 -8.56
CA TYR A 10 -16.56 1.15 -8.33
C TYR A 10 -17.33 -0.17 -8.56
N GLN A 11 -16.87 -1.00 -9.49
CA GLN A 11 -17.37 -2.37 -9.68
C GLN A 11 -16.37 -3.36 -9.05
N PRO A 12 -16.71 -4.06 -7.96
CA PRO A 12 -15.77 -4.90 -7.21
C PRO A 12 -15.04 -5.97 -8.03
N GLU A 13 -15.71 -6.55 -9.03
CA GLU A 13 -15.18 -7.54 -9.96
C GLU A 13 -13.96 -7.06 -10.77
N ASP A 14 -13.85 -5.76 -11.05
CA ASP A 14 -12.73 -5.19 -11.81
C ASP A 14 -11.41 -5.13 -11.02
N PHE A 15 -11.48 -5.39 -9.70
CA PHE A 15 -10.33 -5.35 -8.79
C PHE A 15 -9.83 -6.75 -8.42
N LEU A 16 -10.54 -7.82 -8.79
CA LEU A 16 -10.09 -9.19 -8.55
C LEU A 16 -8.81 -9.51 -9.33
N ASP A 17 -8.63 -8.87 -10.49
CA ASP A 17 -7.43 -8.97 -11.32
C ASP A 17 -6.46 -7.82 -11.03
N SER A 18 -5.66 -7.96 -9.97
CA SER A 18 -4.60 -6.99 -9.67
C SER A 18 -3.62 -6.86 -10.83
N LEU A 19 -3.22 -5.62 -11.15
CA LEU A 19 -2.19 -5.36 -12.16
C LEU A 19 -0.87 -6.04 -11.81
N ALA A 20 -0.55 -6.19 -10.52
CA ALA A 20 0.65 -6.88 -10.07
C ALA A 20 0.59 -8.38 -10.41
N VAL A 21 -0.57 -9.02 -10.17
CA VAL A 21 -0.80 -10.44 -10.50
C VAL A 21 -0.73 -10.64 -12.02
N ALA A 22 -1.40 -9.78 -12.80
CA ALA A 22 -1.31 -9.81 -14.26
C ALA A 22 0.15 -9.65 -14.75
N THR A 23 0.92 -8.73 -14.15
CA THR A 23 2.34 -8.54 -14.48
C THR A 23 3.18 -9.80 -14.20
N GLN A 24 2.91 -10.49 -13.09
CA GLN A 24 3.59 -11.74 -12.75
C GLN A 24 3.25 -12.86 -13.73
N GLN A 25 2.01 -12.89 -14.24
CA GLN A 25 1.59 -13.84 -15.29
C GLN A 25 2.24 -13.54 -16.64
N ASP A 26 2.33 -12.25 -17.00
CA ASP A 26 2.97 -11.80 -18.24
C ASP A 26 4.48 -12.06 -18.26
N ILE A 27 5.13 -12.05 -17.09
CA ILE A 27 6.57 -12.27 -16.94
C ILE A 27 6.84 -13.31 -15.83
N PRO A 28 6.62 -14.61 -16.09
CA PRO A 28 6.67 -15.65 -15.05
C PRO A 28 7.99 -15.78 -14.30
N ASN A 29 9.10 -15.35 -14.92
CA ASN A 29 10.44 -15.41 -14.32
C ASN A 29 10.79 -14.16 -13.48
N ALA A 30 9.97 -13.11 -13.52
CA ALA A 30 10.14 -11.95 -12.66
C ALA A 30 9.69 -12.29 -11.23
N LYS A 31 10.23 -11.56 -10.24
CA LYS A 31 9.78 -11.60 -8.85
C LYS A 31 9.03 -10.30 -8.58
N VAL A 32 7.72 -10.29 -8.79
CA VAL A 32 6.92 -9.07 -8.68
C VAL A 32 6.63 -8.76 -7.21
N VAL A 33 6.83 -7.49 -6.84
CA VAL A 33 6.42 -6.93 -5.55
C VAL A 33 5.62 -5.66 -5.82
N LYS A 34 4.37 -5.60 -5.34
CA LYS A 34 3.56 -4.39 -5.37
C LYS A 34 4.01 -3.47 -4.24
N ALA A 35 4.31 -2.22 -4.55
CA ALA A 35 4.67 -1.19 -3.58
C ALA A 35 4.36 0.21 -4.14
N LEU A 36 4.46 1.24 -3.28
CA LEU A 36 4.46 2.69 -3.60
C LEU A 36 3.21 3.27 -4.26
N ASN A 37 2.29 2.44 -4.77
CA ASN A 37 1.09 2.95 -5.46
C ASN A 37 0.18 3.77 -4.55
N ASN A 38 0.36 3.64 -3.24
CA ASN A 38 -0.41 4.32 -2.21
C ASN A 38 0.26 5.62 -1.72
N GLN A 39 1.35 6.10 -2.32
CA GLN A 39 1.97 7.37 -1.95
C GLN A 39 1.60 8.46 -2.96
N ALA A 40 1.20 9.64 -2.47
CA ALA A 40 1.10 10.82 -3.31
C ALA A 40 2.48 11.21 -3.83
N MET A 41 2.59 11.69 -5.07
CA MET A 41 3.88 12.06 -5.66
C MET A 41 4.56 13.18 -4.85
N GLU A 42 3.75 14.10 -4.31
CA GLU A 42 4.17 15.25 -3.54
C GLU A 42 4.90 14.87 -2.24
N VAL A 43 4.66 13.66 -1.70
CA VAL A 43 5.38 13.13 -0.52
C VAL A 43 6.88 13.05 -0.78
N PHE A 44 7.29 12.72 -2.01
CA PHE A 44 8.70 12.57 -2.38
C PHE A 44 9.46 13.90 -2.56
N ASN A 45 8.79 15.05 -2.32
CA ASN A 45 9.49 16.33 -2.19
C ASN A 45 10.18 16.49 -0.82
N CYS A 46 9.78 15.68 0.17
CA CYS A 46 10.44 15.63 1.47
C CYS A 46 11.68 14.73 1.41
N ASP A 47 12.69 15.04 2.23
CA ASP A 47 13.84 14.15 2.40
C ASP A 47 13.47 12.91 3.23
N ALA A 48 14.31 11.87 3.13
CA ALA A 48 14.10 10.59 3.81
C ALA A 48 14.03 10.73 5.33
N ALA A 49 14.76 11.68 5.93
CA ALA A 49 14.75 11.90 7.38
C ALA A 49 13.39 12.41 7.84
N THR A 50 12.82 13.38 7.12
CA THR A 50 11.51 13.95 7.36
C THR A 50 10.42 12.89 7.22
N LEU A 51 10.46 12.07 6.17
CA LEU A 51 9.50 10.99 5.96
C LEU A 51 9.56 9.93 7.06
N LYS A 52 10.77 9.60 7.51
CA LYS A 52 11.00 8.64 8.58
C LYS A 52 10.47 9.14 9.92
N GLU A 53 10.70 10.42 10.24
CA GLU A 53 10.18 11.07 11.45
C GLU A 53 8.64 11.10 11.45
N ALA A 54 8.03 11.39 10.29
CA ALA A 54 6.59 11.37 10.12
C ALA A 54 5.98 9.95 10.18
N GLY A 55 6.80 8.90 10.15
CA GLY A 55 6.35 7.51 10.24
C GLY A 55 5.50 7.08 9.04
N ILE A 56 5.80 7.60 7.84
CA ILE A 56 5.02 7.28 6.65
C ILE A 56 5.17 5.81 6.29
N GLN A 57 4.05 5.10 6.16
CA GLN A 57 4.01 3.68 5.84
C GLN A 57 3.92 3.46 4.32
N ALA A 58 4.61 2.42 3.85
CA ALA A 58 4.47 1.88 2.50
C ALA A 58 4.07 0.41 2.58
N PHE A 59 2.90 0.07 2.05
CA PHE A 59 2.44 -1.32 2.05
C PHE A 59 3.06 -2.08 0.88
N ILE A 60 3.46 -3.32 1.13
CA ILE A 60 4.03 -4.21 0.11
C ILE A 60 3.29 -5.54 0.05
N ALA A 61 3.28 -6.18 -1.12
CA ALA A 61 2.78 -7.54 -1.31
C ALA A 61 3.57 -8.24 -2.42
N GLY A 62 3.95 -9.51 -2.21
CA GLY A 62 4.73 -10.31 -3.16
C GLY A 62 4.98 -11.73 -2.67
N ASP A 63 5.24 -12.66 -3.61
CA ASP A 63 5.38 -14.09 -3.29
C ASP A 63 6.83 -14.52 -2.99
N ASP A 64 7.83 -13.70 -3.36
CA ASP A 64 9.24 -13.99 -3.11
C ASP A 64 9.78 -13.14 -1.95
N GLU A 65 10.18 -13.81 -0.86
CA GLU A 65 10.68 -13.15 0.35
C GLU A 65 11.96 -12.33 0.12
N SER A 66 12.86 -12.79 -0.75
CA SER A 66 14.10 -12.05 -1.05
C SER A 66 13.81 -10.77 -1.83
N ALA A 67 12.83 -10.79 -2.72
CA ALA A 67 12.38 -9.62 -3.45
C ALA A 67 11.66 -8.62 -2.53
N LYS A 68 10.80 -9.11 -1.63
CA LYS A 68 10.15 -8.25 -0.61
C LYS A 68 11.16 -7.60 0.32
N GLN A 69 12.20 -8.34 0.73
CA GLN A 69 13.27 -7.80 1.56
C GLN A 69 14.03 -6.67 0.84
N LEU A 70 14.42 -6.89 -0.43
CA LEU A 70 15.09 -5.86 -1.24
C LEU A 70 14.23 -4.60 -1.40
N VAL A 71 12.93 -4.76 -1.67
CA VAL A 71 12.00 -3.62 -1.75
C VAL A 71 11.84 -2.94 -0.39
N SER A 72 11.80 -3.70 0.71
CA SER A 72 11.73 -3.15 2.07
C SER A 72 12.95 -2.31 2.41
N GLU A 73 14.15 -2.75 2.01
CA GLU A 73 15.39 -1.98 2.19
C GLU A 73 15.34 -0.68 1.39
N LEU A 74 14.94 -0.73 0.12
CA LEU A 74 14.74 0.47 -0.70
C LEU A 74 13.75 1.45 -0.05
N LEU A 75 12.64 0.96 0.48
CA LEU A 75 11.64 1.78 1.16
C LEU A 75 12.22 2.46 2.41
N ASN A 76 12.98 1.72 3.21
CA ASN A 76 13.66 2.27 4.38
C ASN A 76 14.69 3.35 4.00
N ASP A 77 15.46 3.14 2.92
CA ASP A 77 16.47 4.08 2.43
C ASP A 77 15.84 5.42 2.02
N ILE A 78 14.61 5.40 1.48
CA ILE A 78 13.86 6.60 1.12
C ILE A 78 12.97 7.13 2.26
N GLY A 79 13.10 6.57 3.47
CA GLY A 79 12.41 7.06 4.67
C GLY A 79 10.98 6.55 4.88
N LEU A 80 10.54 5.55 4.10
CA LEU A 80 9.23 4.92 4.25
C LEU A 80 9.33 3.64 5.09
N GLN A 81 8.33 3.40 5.94
CA GLN A 81 8.25 2.20 6.77
C GLN A 81 7.49 1.10 6.02
N PRO A 82 8.18 0.03 5.56
CA PRO A 82 7.51 -1.06 4.86
C PRO A 82 6.59 -1.83 5.80
N VAL A 83 5.40 -2.17 5.32
CA VAL A 83 4.46 -3.05 6.01
C VAL A 83 4.02 -4.14 5.04
N ASP A 84 4.37 -5.38 5.36
CA ASP A 84 4.15 -6.54 4.50
C ASP A 84 2.72 -7.09 4.65
N PHE A 85 1.99 -7.12 3.53
CA PHE A 85 0.64 -7.68 3.42
C PHE A 85 0.65 -9.13 2.93
N GLY A 86 1.83 -9.74 2.79
CA GLY A 86 2.00 -11.13 2.41
C GLY A 86 2.01 -11.34 0.90
N ALA A 87 1.28 -12.36 0.45
CA ALA A 87 1.29 -12.85 -0.93
C ALA A 87 0.90 -11.80 -1.97
N LEU A 88 1.37 -11.97 -3.21
CA LEU A 88 1.06 -11.08 -4.34
C LEU A 88 -0.45 -11.02 -4.63
N SER A 89 -1.20 -12.07 -4.30
CA SER A 89 -2.66 -12.11 -4.37
C SER A 89 -3.34 -11.02 -3.53
N ASN A 90 -2.65 -10.41 -2.57
CA ASN A 90 -3.15 -9.29 -1.77
C ASN A 90 -2.88 -7.92 -2.39
N ALA A 91 -2.20 -7.84 -3.55
CA ALA A 91 -1.85 -6.58 -4.20
C ALA A 91 -3.07 -5.73 -4.62
N TRP A 92 -4.24 -6.33 -4.83
CA TRP A 92 -5.47 -5.58 -5.11
C TRP A 92 -5.88 -4.68 -3.93
N LEU A 93 -5.62 -5.08 -2.68
CA LEU A 93 -5.90 -4.26 -1.49
C LEU A 93 -5.09 -2.94 -1.54
N LEU A 94 -3.83 -3.03 -1.96
CA LEU A 94 -2.93 -1.90 -2.10
C LEU A 94 -3.40 -0.99 -3.25
N GLU A 95 -3.87 -1.57 -4.36
CA GLU A 95 -4.44 -0.85 -5.49
C GLU A 95 -5.70 -0.05 -5.09
N VAL A 96 -6.65 -0.71 -4.43
CA VAL A 96 -7.88 -0.07 -3.92
C VAL A 96 -7.57 1.00 -2.87
N GLN A 97 -6.52 0.83 -2.06
CA GLN A 97 -6.14 1.87 -1.10
C GLN A 97 -5.71 3.17 -1.80
N ALA A 98 -5.01 3.10 -2.93
CA ALA A 98 -4.68 4.30 -3.69
C ALA A 98 -5.93 5.00 -4.22
N ASP A 99 -6.99 4.24 -4.48
CA ASP A 99 -8.26 4.81 -4.89
C ASP A 99 -9.00 5.52 -3.76
N ILE A 100 -8.90 5.01 -2.53
CA ILE A 100 -9.33 5.74 -1.33
C ILE A 100 -8.55 7.05 -1.20
N LEU A 101 -7.23 7.01 -1.38
CA LEU A 101 -6.37 8.21 -1.33
C LEU A 101 -6.79 9.25 -2.37
N ARG A 102 -6.95 8.85 -3.63
CA ARG A 102 -7.38 9.74 -4.72
C ARG A 102 -8.76 10.34 -4.46
N THR A 103 -9.70 9.53 -3.97
CA THR A 103 -11.04 10.02 -3.58
C THR A 103 -10.93 11.10 -2.51
N TYR A 104 -10.10 10.87 -1.48
CA TYR A 104 -9.86 11.85 -0.43
C TYR A 104 -9.24 13.15 -0.98
N MET A 105 -8.25 13.04 -1.86
CA MET A 105 -7.62 14.21 -2.50
C MET A 105 -8.63 15.03 -3.29
N PHE A 106 -9.48 14.39 -4.09
CA PHE A 106 -10.52 15.10 -4.85
C PHE A 106 -11.57 15.73 -3.95
N ALA A 107 -11.96 15.06 -2.86
CA ALA A 107 -12.96 15.57 -1.94
C ALA A 107 -12.46 16.76 -1.10
N THR A 108 -11.16 16.82 -0.80
CA THR A 108 -10.59 17.79 0.14
C THR A 108 -9.70 18.85 -0.51
N GLY A 109 -9.22 18.60 -1.73
CA GLY A 109 -8.19 19.41 -2.37
C GLY A 109 -6.79 19.25 -1.77
N ASN A 110 -6.59 18.32 -0.83
CA ASN A 110 -5.31 18.10 -0.18
C ASN A 110 -4.55 16.93 -0.82
N ALA A 111 -3.48 17.24 -1.57
CA ALA A 111 -2.58 16.24 -2.16
C ALA A 111 -1.42 15.82 -1.22
N LEU A 112 -1.17 16.57 -0.14
CA LEU A 112 -0.12 16.26 0.85
C LEU A 112 -0.64 15.30 1.92
N VAL A 113 -1.11 14.15 1.47
CA VAL A 113 -1.65 13.10 2.33
C VAL A 113 -1.22 11.74 1.83
N THR A 114 -1.02 10.81 2.77
CA THR A 114 -0.68 9.42 2.51
C THR A 114 -1.48 8.54 3.47
N PRO A 115 -2.03 7.41 3.00
CA PRO A 115 -2.76 6.46 3.84
C PRO A 115 -1.78 5.78 4.82
N GLY A 116 -2.09 5.87 6.11
CA GLY A 116 -1.33 5.21 7.18
C GLY A 116 -2.26 4.71 8.28
N LEU A 117 -1.88 3.61 8.91
CA LEU A 117 -2.57 3.09 10.09
C LEU A 117 -1.90 3.63 11.35
N ILE A 118 -2.62 4.45 12.10
CA ILE A 118 -2.17 4.98 13.39
C ILE A 118 -2.63 4.02 14.49
N ALA A 119 -1.70 3.56 15.32
CA ALA A 119 -2.02 2.69 16.45
C ALA A 119 -2.88 3.45 17.48
N ALA A 120 -4.05 2.91 17.80
CA ALA A 120 -4.87 3.41 18.89
C ALA A 120 -4.18 3.15 20.26
N PRO A 121 -4.39 4.02 21.27
CA PRO A 121 -3.91 3.75 22.61
C PRO A 121 -4.53 2.45 23.14
N ARG A 122 -3.74 1.65 23.87
CA ARG A 122 -4.24 0.45 24.53
C ARG A 122 -5.19 0.85 25.68
N ALA A 123 -6.33 0.18 25.76
CA ALA A 123 -7.29 0.31 26.84
C ALA A 123 -7.83 -1.08 27.22
N GLU A 124 -8.27 -1.23 28.46
CA GLU A 124 -8.91 -2.47 28.92
C GLU A 124 -10.14 -2.82 28.05
N PRO A 125 -10.30 -4.08 27.61
CA PRO A 125 -11.37 -4.45 26.69
C PRO A 125 -12.76 -4.26 27.32
N ARG A 126 -13.59 -3.39 26.71
CA ARG A 126 -14.99 -3.21 27.14
C ARG A 126 -16.01 -3.99 26.31
N PHE A 127 -15.65 -4.39 25.09
CA PHE A 127 -16.58 -4.97 24.12
C PHE A 127 -16.12 -6.32 23.57
N GLY A 128 -15.28 -7.05 24.33
CA GLY A 128 -14.62 -8.27 23.86
C GLY A 128 -13.37 -7.99 23.01
N GLU A 129 -12.61 -9.03 22.71
CA GLU A 129 -11.36 -8.93 21.93
C GLU A 129 -11.49 -9.58 20.55
N ARG A 130 -10.68 -9.09 19.59
CA ARG A 130 -10.60 -9.73 18.27
C ARG A 130 -9.95 -11.12 18.42
N ARG A 131 -10.55 -12.13 17.81
CA ARG A 131 -9.89 -13.44 17.64
C ARG A 131 -8.68 -13.24 16.72
N ARG A 132 -7.54 -13.86 17.05
CA ARG A 132 -6.37 -13.84 16.17
C ARG A 132 -6.77 -14.45 14.82
N GLY A 133 -6.61 -13.67 13.76
CA GLY A 133 -6.68 -14.19 12.39
C GLY A 133 -5.36 -14.85 12.01
N THR A 134 -5.42 -15.80 11.09
CA THR A 134 -4.25 -16.33 10.37
C THR A 134 -4.17 -15.56 9.06
N TYR A 135 -3.20 -14.64 8.95
CA TYR A 135 -2.77 -14.09 7.67
C TYR A 135 -1.52 -14.84 7.23
#